data_AF-A0A8T3XCF7-F1
#
_entry.id   AF-A0A8T3XCF7-F1
#
_cell.length_a   1.000
_cell.length_b   1.000
_cell.length_c   1.000
_cell.angle_alpha   90.00
_cell.angle_beta   90.00
_cell.angle_gamma   90.00
#
_symmetry.space_group_name_H-M   'P 1'
#
loop_
_entity.id
_entity.type
_entity.pdbx_description
1 polymer ?
#
loop_
_entity_poly.entity_id
_entity_poly.type
_entity_poly.pdbx_seq_one_letter_code
_entity_poly.pdbx_strand_id
1 'polypeptide(L)'
;MEVIDKIEKGRETEKNFKDWLDKHRIPYLYIRQESENFSKSFKETLSGKRPDFLILIPNFGFIFVDVKYRKITKLHESFPIDALEAKLYSTLQRKFNMHIWYAISNEEFGFKTWLWIPLSKVLESGVTKKASSKSGEFFFPIPIKEFIQIAEDDSLERLFSKLFT
;
A
#
# COMPACT_ATOMS: atom_id res chain seq x y z
N MET A 1 -14.32 10.88 -16.96
CA MET A 1 -13.46 9.95 -17.73
C MET A 1 -12.23 9.55 -16.92
N GLU A 2 -11.41 10.50 -16.43
CA GLU A 2 -10.22 10.21 -15.59
C GLU A 2 -10.52 9.45 -14.28
N VAL A 3 -11.64 9.75 -13.62
CA VAL A 3 -12.02 9.06 -12.36
C VAL A 3 -12.36 7.59 -12.60
N ILE A 4 -13.02 7.27 -13.72
CA ILE A 4 -13.40 5.90 -14.07
C ILE A 4 -12.14 5.08 -14.39
N ASP A 5 -11.20 5.66 -15.15
CA ASP A 5 -9.90 5.04 -15.46
C ASP A 5 -9.09 4.74 -14.19
N LYS A 6 -9.06 5.68 -13.23
CA LYS A 6 -8.37 5.48 -11.94
C LYS A 6 -8.98 4.34 -11.11
N ILE A 7 -10.31 4.22 -11.10
CA ILE A 7 -11.00 3.13 -10.40
C ILE A 7 -10.70 1.78 -11.06
N GLU A 8 -10.75 1.73 -12.38
CA GLU A 8 -10.51 0.49 -13.13
C GLU A 8 -9.08 0.00 -12.94
N LYS A 9 -8.09 0.89 -13.05
CA LYS A 9 -6.68 0.58 -12.77
C LYS A 9 -6.43 0.12 -11.34
N GLY A 10 -7.15 0.70 -10.38
CA GLY A 10 -7.11 0.26 -8.98
C GLY A 10 -7.56 -1.20 -8.86
N ARG A 11 -8.73 -1.53 -9.42
CA ARG A 11 -9.28 -2.90 -9.41
C ARG A 11 -8.39 -3.89 -10.14
N GLU A 12 -7.87 -3.51 -11.30
CA GLU A 12 -6.93 -4.34 -12.07
C GLU A 12 -5.66 -4.61 -11.25
N THR A 13 -5.13 -3.61 -10.55
CA THR A 13 -3.93 -3.77 -9.72
C THR A 13 -4.20 -4.69 -8.53
N GLU A 14 -5.32 -4.53 -7.84
CA GLU A 14 -5.73 -5.43 -6.75
C GLU A 14 -5.89 -6.88 -7.24
N LYS A 15 -6.50 -7.07 -8.41
CA LYS A 15 -6.66 -8.39 -9.03
C LYS A 15 -5.29 -9.02 -9.33
N ASN A 16 -4.38 -8.27 -9.97
CA ASN A 16 -3.04 -8.77 -10.27
C ASN A 16 -2.25 -9.07 -8.98
N PHE A 17 -2.42 -8.28 -7.92
CA PHE A 17 -1.80 -8.55 -6.63
C PHE A 17 -2.31 -9.86 -6.02
N LYS A 18 -3.62 -10.08 -6.08
CA LYS A 18 -4.24 -11.35 -5.64
C LYS A 18 -3.65 -12.54 -6.40
N ASP A 19 -3.59 -12.45 -7.72
CA ASP A 19 -3.04 -13.52 -8.58
C ASP A 19 -1.55 -13.76 -8.26
N TRP A 20 -0.80 -12.69 -7.96
CA TRP A 20 0.59 -12.77 -7.53
C TRP A 20 0.71 -13.50 -6.18
N LEU A 21 -0.10 -13.16 -5.17
CA LEU A 21 -0.11 -13.85 -3.88
C LEU A 21 -0.48 -15.34 -4.01
N ASP A 22 -1.51 -15.65 -4.80
CA ASP A 22 -1.96 -17.03 -5.06
C ASP A 22 -0.84 -17.86 -5.72
N LYS A 23 -0.15 -17.29 -6.71
CA LYS A 23 0.99 -17.93 -7.39
C LYS A 23 2.14 -18.26 -6.44
N HIS A 24 2.43 -17.35 -5.50
CA HIS A 24 3.48 -17.51 -4.50
C HIS A 24 3.04 -18.34 -3.28
N ARG A 25 1.77 -18.80 -3.25
CA ARG A 25 1.18 -19.54 -2.13
C ARG A 25 1.26 -18.76 -0.81
N ILE A 26 1.14 -17.45 -0.87
CA ILE A 26 1.15 -16.58 0.30
C ILE A 26 -0.28 -16.54 0.87
N PRO A 27 -0.52 -16.90 2.14
CA PRO A 27 -1.85 -16.84 2.72
C PRO A 27 -2.30 -15.39 2.95
N TYR A 28 -3.51 -15.04 2.54
CA TYR A 28 -4.09 -13.72 2.76
C TYR A 28 -5.62 -13.77 2.98
N LEU A 29 -6.14 -12.70 3.60
CA LEU A 29 -7.55 -12.34 3.57
C LEU A 29 -7.72 -11.09 2.69
N TYR A 30 -8.60 -11.18 1.69
CA TYR A 30 -8.99 -10.02 0.88
C TYR A 30 -10.14 -9.27 1.55
N ILE A 31 -9.96 -7.97 1.77
CA ILE A 31 -10.89 -7.12 2.52
C ILE A 31 -11.75 -6.35 1.52
N ARG A 32 -12.93 -6.91 1.21
CA ARG A 32 -13.88 -6.26 0.29
C ARG A 32 -14.37 -4.92 0.83
N GLN A 33 -14.64 -3.99 -0.10
CA GLN A 33 -15.20 -2.69 0.24
C GLN A 33 -16.66 -2.74 0.74
N GLU A 34 -17.40 -3.80 0.47
CA GLU A 34 -18.80 -3.94 0.94
C GLU A 34 -18.81 -4.24 2.44
N SER A 35 -19.04 -3.19 3.22
CA SER A 35 -18.86 -3.16 4.68
C SER A 35 -20.05 -3.73 5.47
N GLU A 36 -21.01 -4.37 4.82
CA GLU A 36 -22.26 -4.80 5.48
C GLU A 36 -21.99 -5.74 6.66
N ASN A 37 -20.96 -6.59 6.54
CA ASN A 37 -20.58 -7.58 7.54
C ASN A 37 -19.67 -7.04 8.66
N PHE A 38 -19.30 -5.76 8.63
CA PHE A 38 -18.47 -5.17 9.68
C PHE A 38 -19.31 -4.61 10.81
N SER A 39 -18.88 -4.85 12.05
CA SER A 39 -19.50 -4.21 13.20
C SER A 39 -19.39 -2.69 13.09
N LYS A 40 -20.37 -1.98 13.67
CA LYS A 40 -20.36 -0.51 13.72
C LYS A 40 -19.06 0.03 14.32
N SER A 41 -18.60 -0.58 15.43
CA SER A 41 -17.34 -0.21 16.09
C SER A 41 -16.12 -0.39 15.20
N PHE A 42 -16.12 -1.43 14.34
CA PHE A 42 -15.02 -1.65 13.39
C PHE A 42 -15.01 -0.59 12.28
N LYS A 43 -16.17 -0.21 11.75
CA LYS A 43 -16.29 0.86 10.74
C LYS A 43 -15.80 2.21 11.26
N GLU A 44 -16.23 2.56 12.47
CA GLU A 44 -15.82 3.80 13.15
C GLU A 44 -14.32 3.80 13.45
N THR A 45 -13.79 2.67 13.91
CA THR A 45 -12.37 2.50 14.24
C THR A 45 -11.47 2.72 13.04
N LEU A 46 -11.86 2.19 11.88
CA LEU A 46 -11.09 2.33 10.65
C LEU A 46 -11.23 3.70 10.01
N SER A 47 -12.07 4.60 10.56
CA SER A 47 -12.32 5.95 10.01
C SER A 47 -12.66 5.93 8.52
N GLY A 48 -13.34 4.86 8.06
CA GLY A 48 -13.67 4.64 6.65
C GLY A 48 -12.51 4.20 5.74
N LYS A 49 -11.26 4.13 6.23
CA LYS A 49 -10.09 3.67 5.47
C LYS A 49 -9.74 2.22 5.81
N ARG A 50 -9.64 1.39 4.79
CA ARG A 50 -9.40 -0.04 4.92
C ARG A 50 -8.24 -0.43 4.02
N PRO A 51 -7.24 -1.14 4.55
CA PRO A 51 -6.29 -1.86 3.73
C PRO A 51 -7.03 -2.90 2.88
N ASP A 52 -6.46 -3.22 1.72
CA ASP A 52 -7.09 -4.14 0.76
C ASP A 52 -6.86 -5.61 1.17
N PHE A 53 -5.74 -5.90 1.84
CA PHE A 53 -5.36 -7.27 2.23
C PHE A 53 -4.85 -7.32 3.68
N LEU A 54 -5.11 -8.45 4.34
CA LEU A 54 -4.36 -8.91 5.51
C LEU A 54 -3.54 -10.13 5.10
N ILE A 55 -2.22 -10.03 5.10
CA ILE A 55 -1.30 -11.09 4.66
C ILE A 55 -0.67 -11.76 5.88
N LEU A 56 -0.60 -13.10 5.88
CA LEU A 56 0.11 -13.87 6.89
C LEU A 56 1.54 -14.15 6.44
N ILE A 57 2.50 -13.71 7.24
CA ILE A 57 3.93 -13.89 7.00
C ILE A 57 4.50 -14.91 8.00
N PRO A 58 5.23 -15.95 7.53
CA PRO A 58 5.92 -16.87 8.41
C PRO A 58 6.83 -16.16 9.42
N ASN A 59 6.80 -16.57 10.69
CA ASN A 59 7.64 -16.04 11.78
C ASN A 59 7.47 -14.54 12.12
N PHE A 60 6.59 -13.82 11.43
CA PHE A 60 6.29 -12.41 11.70
C PHE A 60 4.83 -12.20 12.13
N GLY A 61 3.89 -12.94 11.53
CA GLY A 61 2.45 -12.79 11.80
C GLY A 61 1.75 -11.99 10.71
N PHE A 62 0.70 -11.27 11.06
CA PHE A 62 -0.14 -10.58 10.08
C PHE A 62 0.36 -9.15 9.77
N ILE A 63 0.30 -8.78 8.49
CA ILE A 63 0.47 -7.40 8.03
C ILE A 63 -0.74 -6.96 7.22
N PHE A 64 -1.12 -5.69 7.37
CA PHE A 64 -2.03 -5.07 6.44
C PHE A 64 -1.27 -4.57 5.22
N VAL A 65 -1.86 -4.79 4.05
CA VAL A 65 -1.33 -4.31 2.79
C VAL A 65 -2.41 -3.53 2.06
N ASP A 66 -2.05 -2.30 1.70
CA ASP A 66 -2.84 -1.42 0.87
C ASP A 66 -2.16 -1.35 -0.51
N VAL A 67 -2.88 -1.79 -1.53
CA VAL A 67 -2.37 -2.01 -2.88
C VAL A 67 -2.67 -0.78 -3.71
N LYS A 68 -1.65 -0.17 -4.31
CA LYS A 68 -1.82 1.05 -5.09
C LYS A 68 -1.29 0.89 -6.51
N TYR A 69 -2.15 1.22 -7.47
CA TYR A 69 -1.69 1.64 -8.79
C TYR A 69 -1.03 3.02 -8.69
N ARG A 70 0.28 3.12 -8.97
CA ARG A 70 0.97 4.42 -9.06
C ARG A 70 2.04 4.38 -10.14
N LYS A 71 2.24 5.51 -10.81
CA LYS A 71 3.38 5.77 -11.70
C LYS A 71 4.35 6.74 -11.04
N ILE A 72 5.61 6.67 -11.45
CA ILE A 72 6.61 7.65 -11.05
C ILE A 72 6.20 9.02 -11.59
N THR A 73 6.24 10.02 -10.72
CA THR A 73 6.03 11.41 -11.12
C THR A 73 7.31 11.96 -11.74
N LYS A 74 7.26 12.43 -13.00
CA LYS A 74 8.44 13.00 -13.69
C LYS A 74 9.06 14.18 -12.93
N LEU A 75 8.24 14.98 -12.24
CA LEU A 75 8.68 16.18 -11.52
C LEU A 75 9.56 15.86 -10.30
N HIS A 76 9.42 14.67 -9.71
CA HIS A 76 10.05 14.34 -8.44
C HIS A 76 10.75 12.98 -8.44
N GLU A 77 10.73 12.26 -9.56
CA GLU A 77 11.31 10.91 -9.70
C GLU A 77 10.90 9.98 -8.55
N SER A 78 9.65 10.13 -8.11
CA SER A 78 9.13 9.52 -6.89
C SER A 78 7.69 9.05 -7.06
N PHE A 79 7.30 8.09 -6.22
CA PHE A 79 5.92 7.65 -6.09
C PHE A 79 5.17 8.54 -5.10
N PRO A 80 4.02 9.11 -5.48
CA PRO A 80 3.23 9.93 -4.58
C PRO A 80 2.34 9.05 -3.68
N ILE A 81 2.56 9.14 -2.37
CA ILE A 81 1.70 8.51 -1.35
C ILE A 81 0.86 9.58 -0.66
N ASP A 82 -0.45 9.38 -0.59
CA ASP A 82 -1.38 10.35 -0.03
C ASP A 82 -1.10 10.62 1.46
N ALA A 83 -0.90 11.89 1.82
CA ALA A 83 -0.47 12.23 3.17
C ALA A 83 -1.59 12.11 4.21
N LEU A 84 -2.86 12.29 3.80
CA LEU A 84 -4.00 12.11 4.70
C LEU A 84 -4.19 10.64 5.01
N GLU A 85 -4.14 9.77 4.00
CA GLU A 85 -4.22 8.32 4.14
C GLU A 85 -3.09 7.78 5.02
N ALA A 86 -1.85 8.18 4.77
CA ALA A 86 -0.70 7.76 5.60
C ALA A 86 -0.88 8.17 7.08
N LYS A 87 -1.43 9.36 7.36
CA LYS A 87 -1.71 9.81 8.73
C LYS A 87 -2.84 9.03 9.40
N LEU A 88 -3.90 8.70 8.65
CA LEU A 88 -5.00 7.87 9.15
C LEU A 88 -4.50 6.46 9.47
N TYR A 89 -3.74 5.84 8.57
CA TYR A 89 -3.10 4.55 8.83
C TYR A 89 -2.09 4.62 9.98
N SER A 90 -1.39 5.73 10.17
CA SER A 90 -0.46 5.89 11.31
C SER A 90 -1.19 5.84 12.64
N THR A 91 -2.39 6.44 12.69
CA THR A 91 -3.26 6.40 13.86
C THR A 91 -3.75 4.99 14.12
N LEU A 92 -4.15 4.26 13.07
CA LEU A 92 -4.57 2.87 13.17
C LEU A 92 -3.43 1.96 13.66
N GLN A 93 -2.26 2.06 13.04
CA GLN A 93 -1.07 1.29 13.38
C GLN A 93 -0.68 1.47 14.86
N ARG A 94 -0.66 2.73 15.36
CA ARG A 94 -0.35 3.01 16.77
C ARG A 94 -1.41 2.51 17.73
N LYS A 95 -2.70 2.62 17.37
CA LYS A 95 -3.81 2.26 18.25
C LYS A 95 -3.93 0.74 18.43
N PHE A 96 -3.62 -0.05 17.41
CA PHE A 96 -3.84 -1.50 17.42
C PHE A 96 -2.57 -2.34 17.27
N ASN A 97 -1.40 -1.70 17.19
CA ASN A 97 -0.12 -2.35 16.93
C ASN A 97 -0.14 -3.24 15.67
N MET A 98 -0.70 -2.70 14.58
CA MET A 98 -0.85 -3.43 13.32
C MET A 98 0.06 -2.81 12.27
N HIS A 99 0.97 -3.61 11.69
CA HIS A 99 1.89 -3.13 10.66
C HIS A 99 1.15 -2.92 9.34
N ILE A 100 1.26 -1.72 8.79
CA ILE A 100 0.66 -1.35 7.51
C ILE A 100 1.76 -1.13 6.47
N TRP A 101 1.58 -1.75 5.31
CA TRP A 101 2.48 -1.68 4.18
C TRP A 101 1.73 -1.21 2.94
N TYR A 102 2.44 -0.49 2.09
CA TYR A 102 1.98 -0.24 0.72
C TYR A 102 2.66 -1.21 -0.22
N ALA A 103 1.88 -1.79 -1.15
CA ALA A 103 2.39 -2.54 -2.28
C ALA A 103 2.01 -1.80 -3.58
N ILE A 104 3.01 -1.38 -4.33
CA ILE A 104 2.83 -0.55 -5.52
C ILE A 104 3.29 -1.31 -6.77
N SER A 105 2.47 -1.29 -7.81
CA SER A 105 2.85 -1.76 -9.14
C SER A 105 2.05 -1.05 -10.22
N ASN A 106 2.41 -1.27 -11.48
CA ASN A 106 1.76 -0.73 -12.67
C ASN A 106 2.23 -1.53 -13.92
N GLU A 107 1.82 -1.09 -15.11
CA GLU A 107 2.14 -1.77 -16.37
C GLU A 107 3.65 -1.73 -16.71
N GLU A 108 4.39 -0.72 -16.26
CA GLU A 108 5.84 -0.61 -16.45
C GLU A 108 6.60 -1.69 -15.67
N PHE A 109 6.02 -2.18 -14.57
CA PHE A 109 6.52 -3.33 -13.81
C PHE A 109 5.86 -4.67 -14.23
N GLY A 110 4.98 -4.62 -15.23
CA GLY A 110 4.22 -5.76 -15.75
C GLY A 110 3.38 -6.50 -14.70
N PHE A 111 3.10 -5.87 -13.56
CA PHE A 111 2.51 -6.51 -12.36
C PHE A 111 3.23 -7.77 -11.86
N LYS A 112 4.48 -7.97 -12.28
CA LYS A 112 5.35 -9.08 -11.83
C LYS A 112 6.26 -8.65 -10.69
N THR A 113 6.58 -7.36 -10.65
CA THR A 113 7.37 -6.75 -9.59
C THR A 113 6.50 -5.81 -8.76
N TRP A 114 6.61 -5.95 -7.46
CA TRP A 114 5.91 -5.14 -6.47
C TRP A 114 6.92 -4.33 -5.66
N LEU A 115 6.65 -3.04 -5.54
CA LEU A 115 7.43 -2.11 -4.73
C LEU A 115 6.76 -1.98 -3.36
N TRP A 116 7.46 -2.41 -2.33
CA TRP A 116 6.95 -2.47 -0.97
C TRP A 116 7.59 -1.41 -0.09
N ILE A 117 6.79 -0.75 0.73
CA ILE A 117 7.30 0.18 1.75
C ILE A 117 6.41 0.13 3.01
N PRO A 118 7.00 0.00 4.21
CA PRO A 118 6.22 0.09 5.43
C PRO A 118 5.79 1.54 5.66
N LEU A 119 4.62 1.73 6.24
CA LEU A 119 4.10 3.06 6.55
C LEU A 119 5.06 3.91 7.39
N SER A 120 5.82 3.30 8.30
CA SER A 120 6.83 4.02 9.11
C SER A 120 7.85 4.74 8.23
N LYS A 121 8.40 4.08 7.21
CA LYS A 121 9.36 4.66 6.25
C LYS A 121 8.75 5.80 5.45
N VAL A 122 7.47 5.71 5.08
CA VAL A 122 6.76 6.80 4.40
C VAL A 122 6.71 8.04 5.29
N LEU A 123 6.40 7.87 6.57
CA LEU A 123 6.32 8.97 7.55
C LEU A 123 7.70 9.54 7.90
N GLU A 124 8.74 8.70 7.96
CA GLU A 124 10.14 9.11 8.18
C GLU A 124 10.64 10.04 7.08
N SER A 125 10.10 9.97 5.85
CA SER A 125 10.45 10.92 4.79
C SER A 125 10.18 12.38 5.17
N GLY A 126 9.22 12.63 6.07
CA GLY A 126 8.93 13.92 6.73
C GLY A 126 8.45 15.06 5.83
N VAL A 127 8.70 15.00 4.52
CA VAL A 127 8.48 16.10 3.58
C VAL A 127 7.26 15.81 2.73
N THR A 128 6.17 16.54 2.97
CA THR A 128 5.01 16.52 2.07
C THR A 128 5.11 17.60 0.99
N LYS A 129 4.58 17.30 -0.19
CA LYS A 129 4.43 18.24 -1.30
C LYS A 129 2.96 18.42 -1.64
N LYS A 130 2.60 19.58 -2.19
CA LYS A 130 1.24 19.83 -2.69
C LYS A 130 1.07 19.17 -4.07
N ALA A 131 -0.01 18.42 -4.25
CA ALA A 131 -0.35 17.81 -5.54
C ALA A 131 -0.66 18.86 -6.61
N SER A 132 -1.32 19.95 -6.22
CA SER A 132 -1.50 21.14 -7.06
C SER A 132 -1.78 22.36 -6.18
N SER A 133 -1.67 23.56 -6.75
CA SER A 133 -2.11 24.79 -6.09
C SER A 133 -3.63 24.86 -5.87
N LYS A 134 -4.42 24.05 -6.61
CA LYS A 134 -5.89 24.08 -6.60
C LYS A 134 -6.54 23.02 -5.70
N SER A 135 -5.97 21.82 -5.60
CA SER A 135 -6.60 20.70 -4.87
C SER A 135 -6.38 20.74 -3.36
N GLY A 136 -5.33 21.43 -2.89
CA GLY A 136 -4.96 21.46 -1.46
C GLY A 136 -4.46 20.11 -0.91
N GLU A 137 -4.43 19.06 -1.72
CA GLU A 137 -3.99 17.72 -1.33
C GLU A 137 -2.47 17.66 -1.18
N PHE A 138 -2.02 16.95 -0.15
CA PHE A 138 -0.61 16.72 0.14
C PHE A 138 -0.24 15.26 -0.07
N PHE A 139 0.97 15.02 -0.54
CA PHE A 139 1.52 13.68 -0.70
C PHE A 139 2.98 13.62 -0.23
N PHE A 140 3.42 12.43 0.16
CA PHE A 140 4.82 12.11 0.39
C PHE A 140 5.45 11.65 -0.95
N PRO A 141 6.48 12.35 -1.47
CA PRO A 141 7.23 11.93 -2.64
C PRO A 141 8.27 10.89 -2.22
N ILE A 142 7.98 9.60 -2.39
CA ILE A 142 8.90 8.52 -1.98
C ILE A 142 9.77 8.10 -3.17
N PRO A 143 11.12 8.28 -3.10
CA PRO A 143 12.02 7.81 -4.15
C PRO A 143 12.00 6.29 -4.28
N ILE A 144 12.17 5.75 -5.49
CA ILE A 144 12.13 4.30 -5.75
C ILE A 144 13.14 3.50 -4.90
N LYS A 145 14.29 4.09 -4.55
CA LYS A 145 15.34 3.46 -3.73
C LYS A 145 14.91 3.13 -2.30
N GLU A 146 13.87 3.80 -1.80
CA GLU A 146 13.32 3.56 -0.46
C GLU A 146 12.41 2.33 -0.42
N PHE A 147 11.99 1.82 -1.59
CA PHE A 147 11.14 0.64 -1.69
C PHE A 147 11.97 -0.64 -1.69
N ILE A 148 11.41 -1.68 -1.09
CA ILE A 148 11.85 -3.06 -1.24
C ILE A 148 11.18 -3.60 -2.50
N GLN A 149 11.97 -3.99 -3.49
CA GLN A 149 11.46 -4.61 -4.72
C GLN A 149 11.38 -6.12 -4.52
N ILE A 150 10.24 -6.69 -4.86
CA ILE A 150 9.99 -8.14 -4.85
C ILE A 150 9.42 -8.51 -6.21
N ALA A 151 10.23 -9.22 -6.99
CA ALA A 151 9.85 -9.78 -8.28
C ALA A 151 9.11 -11.11 -8.12
N GLU A 152 8.66 -11.68 -9.23
CA GLU A 152 7.90 -12.93 -9.30
C GLU A 152 8.69 -14.19 -8.91
N ASP A 153 10.02 -14.08 -8.87
CA ASP A 153 10.96 -15.12 -8.47
C ASP A 153 11.57 -14.86 -7.08
N ASP A 154 11.14 -13.79 -6.40
CA ASP A 154 11.64 -13.40 -5.09
C ASP A 154 10.79 -13.93 -3.92
N SER A 155 11.45 -14.16 -2.78
CA SER A 155 10.76 -14.49 -1.52
C SER A 155 10.23 -13.23 -0.83
N LEU A 156 9.02 -13.32 -0.26
CA LEU A 156 8.42 -12.26 0.56
C LEU A 156 9.21 -11.99 1.86
N GLU A 157 10.03 -12.93 2.31
CA GLU A 157 10.94 -12.75 3.45
C GLU A 157 11.89 -11.55 3.26
N ARG A 158 12.15 -11.16 2.01
CA ARG A 158 12.94 -9.96 1.68
C ARG A 158 12.38 -8.68 2.31
N LEU A 159 11.08 -8.61 2.62
CA LEU A 159 10.50 -7.47 3.35
C LEU A 159 11.19 -7.21 4.69
N PHE A 160 11.70 -8.26 5.34
CA PHE A 160 12.29 -8.19 6.68
C PHE A 160 13.81 -8.13 6.66
N SER A 161 14.44 -8.38 5.51
CA SER A 161 15.89 -8.31 5.35
C SER A 161 16.48 -6.94 5.70
N LYS A 162 15.70 -5.86 5.58
CA LYS A 162 16.10 -4.47 5.86
C LYS A 162 15.53 -3.88 7.15
N LEU A 163 14.80 -4.66 7.94
CA LEU A 163 14.21 -4.18 9.21
C LEU A 163 15.13 -4.35 10.41
N PHE A 164 16.18 -5.18 10.29
CA PHE A 164 17.12 -5.51 11.36
C PHE A 164 18.57 -5.08 11.05
N THR A 165 18.75 -4.19 10.06
CA THR A 165 20.05 -3.59 9.71
C THR A 165 20.03 -2.11 10.00
#